data_AF-A0A2E9T7U8-F1
#
_entry.id   AF-A0A2E9T7U8-F1
#
_cell.length_a   1.000
_cell.length_b   1.000
_cell.length_c   1.000
_cell.angle_alpha   90.00
_cell.angle_beta   90.00
_cell.angle_gamma   90.00
#
_symmetry.space_group_name_H-M   'P 1'
#
loop_
_entity.id
_entity.type
_entity.pdbx_description
1 polymer ?
#
loop_
_entity_poly.entity_id
_entity_poly.type
_entity_poly.pdbx_seq_one_letter_code
_entity_poly.pdbx_strand_id
1 'polypeptide(L)' 'MKKIFEGIAYIFEEILFIPFNILRQIELDNWWIANVISWLFLFVGFCAAGYWINKLRIFDQKGEENKDPTAHSFL' A
#
# COMPACT_ATOMS: atom_id res chain seq x y z
N MET A 1 33.70 18.59 10.12
CA MET A 1 32.86 17.98 9.06
C MET A 1 32.82 16.46 9.16
N LYS A 2 33.94 15.72 9.04
CA LYS A 2 33.99 14.23 9.08
C LYS A 2 33.20 13.59 10.24
N LYS A 3 33.43 14.06 11.47
CA LYS A 3 32.74 13.55 12.68
C LYS A 3 31.21 13.67 12.65
N ILE A 4 30.67 14.67 11.96
CA ILE A 4 29.21 14.86 11.84
C ILE A 4 28.63 13.76 10.93
N PHE A 5 29.27 13.51 9.78
CA PHE A 5 28.85 12.47 8.86
C PHE A 5 29.01 11.06 9.45
N GLU A 6 30.07 10.82 10.23
CA GLU A 6 30.26 9.56 10.96
C GLU A 6 29.17 9.35 12.03
N GLY A 7 28.77 10.41 12.74
CA GLY A 7 27.66 10.34 13.69
C GLY A 7 26.33 10.01 13.00
N ILE A 8 26.07 10.59 11.83
CA ILE A 8 24.88 10.27 11.03
C ILE A 8 24.94 8.81 10.56
N ALA A 9 26.07 8.36 10.01
CA ALA A 9 26.24 6.98 9.56
C ALA A 9 25.98 5.98 10.70
N TYR A 10 26.54 6.22 11.88
CA TYR A 10 26.31 5.39 13.06
C TYR A 10 24.82 5.26 13.40
N ILE A 11 24.07 6.37 13.42
CA ILE A 11 22.63 6.34 13.73
C ILE A 11 21.88 5.49 12.70
N PHE A 12 22.22 5.60 11.43
CA PHE A 12 21.52 4.85 10.39
C PHE A 12 21.92 3.38 10.35
N GLU A 13 23.21 3.09 10.23
CA GLU A 13 23.72 1.74 10.02
C GLU A 13 23.57 0.86 11.25
N GLU A 14 23.86 1.40 12.44
CA GLU A 14 23.90 0.63 13.68
C GLU A 14 22.57 0.65 14.45
N ILE A 15 21.68 1.61 14.19
CA ILE A 15 20.41 1.73 14.94
C ILE A 15 19.21 1.59 14.00
N LEU A 16 19.01 2.54 13.09
CA LEU A 16 17.78 2.60 12.29
C LEU A 16 17.66 1.46 11.27
N PHE A 17 18.78 0.92 10.80
CA PHE A 17 18.80 -0.14 9.80
C PHE A 17 18.80 -1.56 10.37
N ILE A 18 18.80 -1.74 11.70
CA ILE A 18 18.67 -3.07 12.33
C ILE A 18 17.49 -3.86 11.75
N PRO A 19 16.26 -3.32 11.65
CA PRO A 19 15.12 -4.07 11.11
C PRO A 19 15.33 -4.50 9.66
N PHE A 20 15.97 -3.65 8.84
CA PHE A 20 16.25 -3.97 7.43
C PHE A 20 17.37 -5.00 7.29
N ASN A 21 18.37 -4.98 8.17
CA ASN A 21 19.41 -6.01 8.21
C ASN A 21 18.83 -7.37 8.58
N ILE A 22 17.87 -7.40 9.53
CA ILE A 22 17.13 -8.63 9.89
C ILE A 22 16.35 -9.15 8.67
N LEU A 23 15.60 -8.29 7.98
CA LEU A 23 14.86 -8.69 6.78
C LEU A 23 15.77 -9.24 5.68
N ARG A 24 16.94 -8.63 5.47
CA ARG A 24 17.94 -9.10 4.51
C ARG A 24 18.50 -10.48 4.87
N GLN A 25 18.71 -10.75 6.15
CA GLN A 25 19.15 -12.08 6.60
C GLN A 25 18.06 -13.12 6.37
N ILE A 26 16.81 -12.81 6.75
CA ILE A 26 15.66 -13.70 6.57
C ILE A 26 15.40 -13.99 5.09
N GLU A 27 15.65 -13.04 4.19
CA GLU A 27 15.49 -13.24 2.74
C GLU A 27 16.27 -14.45 2.22
N LEU A 28 17.48 -14.67 2.74
CA LEU A 28 18.36 -15.77 2.30
C LEU A 28 17.80 -17.14 2.68
N ASP A 29 17.04 -17.21 3.78
CA ASP A 29 16.45 -18.46 4.28
C ASP A 29 15.01 -18.67 3.79
N ASN A 30 14.21 -17.60 3.75
CA ASN A 30 12.81 -17.65 3.37
C ASN A 30 12.29 -16.31 2.81
N TRP A 31 12.25 -16.26 1.48
CA TRP A 31 11.74 -15.13 0.71
C TRP A 31 10.29 -14.73 1.06
N TRP A 32 9.41 -15.68 1.38
CA TRP A 32 8.02 -15.38 1.70
C TRP A 32 7.88 -14.60 3.00
N ILE A 33 8.63 -15.01 4.03
CA ILE A 33 8.63 -14.36 5.34
C ILE A 33 9.29 -12.99 5.25
N ALA A 34 10.41 -12.87 4.52
CA ALA A 34 11.08 -11.59 4.28
C ALA A 34 10.14 -10.54 3.64
N ASN A 35 9.14 -10.99 2.87
CA ASN A 35 8.17 -10.14 2.19
C ASN A 35 6.81 -10.06 2.89
N VAL A 36 6.66 -10.52 4.13
CA VAL A 36 5.36 -10.63 4.81
C VAL A 36 4.60 -9.29 4.90
N ILE A 37 5.31 -8.17 5.07
CA ILE A 37 4.72 -6.82 5.10
C ILE A 37 4.15 -6.44 3.74
N SER A 38 4.86 -6.75 2.65
CA SER A 38 4.39 -6.53 1.28
C SER A 38 3.11 -7.34 1.01
N TRP A 39 3.10 -8.62 1.40
CA TRP A 39 1.93 -9.48 1.29
C TRP A 39 0.74 -8.97 2.10
N LEU A 40 0.97 -8.51 3.32
CA LEU A 40 -0.05 -7.89 4.16
C LEU A 40 -0.64 -6.65 3.50
N PHE A 41 0.21 -5.76 2.95
CA PHE A 41 -0.24 -4.55 2.28
C PHE A 41 -1.10 -4.87 1.04
N LEU A 42 -0.67 -5.84 0.22
CA LEU A 42 -1.46 -6.32 -0.91
C LEU A 42 -2.80 -6.90 -0.46
N PHE A 43 -2.80 -7.74 0.57
CA PHE A 43 -4.03 -8.34 1.12
C PHE A 43 -5.03 -7.27 1.59
N VAL A 44 -4.56 -6.29 2.37
CA VAL A 44 -5.39 -5.17 2.82
C VAL A 44 -5.92 -4.37 1.63
N GLY A 45 -5.09 -4.13 0.62
CA GLY A 45 -5.49 -3.49 -0.64
C GLY A 45 -6.61 -4.23 -1.36
N PHE A 46 -6.51 -5.56 -1.49
CA PHE A 46 -7.55 -6.39 -2.09
C PHE A 46 -8.85 -6.37 -1.27
N CYS A 47 -8.78 -6.45 0.06
CA CYS A 47 -9.95 -6.35 0.92
C CYS A 47 -10.64 -4.99 0.76
N ALA A 48 -9.87 -3.90 0.75
CA ALA A 48 -10.40 -2.55 0.54
C ALA A 48 -11.05 -2.40 -0.84
N ALA A 49 -10.38 -2.87 -1.91
CA ALA A 49 -10.93 -2.85 -3.26
C ALA A 49 -12.25 -3.64 -3.34
N GLY A 50 -12.28 -4.86 -2.80
CA GLY A 50 -13.47 -5.69 -2.75
C GLY A 50 -14.63 -5.03 -1.98
N TYR A 51 -14.34 -4.39 -0.84
CA TYR A 51 -15.31 -3.63 -0.08
C TYR A 51 -15.91 -2.48 -0.90
N TRP A 52 -15.08 -1.68 -1.57
CA TRP A 52 -15.55 -0.53 -2.35
C TRP A 52 -16.31 -0.94 -3.60
N ILE A 53 -15.88 -1.99 -4.31
CA ILE A 53 -16.62 -2.55 -5.45
C ILE A 53 -18.01 -3.02 -5.00
N ASN A 54 -18.11 -3.70 -3.85
CA ASN A 54 -19.40 -4.12 -3.32
C ASN A 54 -20.29 -2.92 -2.95
N LYS A 55 -19.71 -1.86 -2.36
CA LYS A 55 -20.44 -0.62 -2.07
C LYS A 55 -20.97 0.03 -3.34
N LEU A 56 -20.17 0.15 -4.39
CA LEU A 56 -20.61 0.68 -5.69
C LEU A 56 -21.78 -0.12 -6.25
N ARG A 57 -21.69 -1.45 -6.20
CA ARG A 57 -22.78 -2.33 -6.66
C ARG A 57 -24.07 -2.12 -5.86
N ILE A 58 -23.98 -1.94 -4.54
CA ILE A 58 -25.15 -1.66 -3.70
C ILE A 58 -25.79 -0.33 -4.11
N PHE A 59 -25.01 0.71 -4.41
CA PHE A 59 -25.55 1.99 -4.85
C PHE A 59 -26.20 1.91 -6.23
N ASP A 60 -25.57 1.21 -7.19
CA ASP A 60 -26.16 0.98 -8.51
C ASP A 60 -27.50 0.23 -8.43
N GLN A 61 -27.60 -0.78 -7.56
CA GLN A 61 -28.81 -1.57 -7.35
C GLN A 61 -29.96 -0.78 -6.71
N LYS A 62 -29.69 0.32 -6.00
CA LYS A 62 -30.75 1.13 -5.38
C LYS A 62 -31.60 1.87 -6.41
N GLY A 63 -31.10 2.09 -7.63
CA GLY A 63 -31.84 2.80 -8.68
C GLY A 63 -32.17 4.26 -8.35
N GLU A 64 -31.55 4.83 -7.32
CA GLU A 64 -31.70 6.23 -6.91
C GLU A 64 -30.90 7.19 -7.81
N GLU A 65 -30.02 6.67 -8.66
CA GLU A 65 -29.19 7.44 -9.57
C GLU A 65 -29.98 7.88 -10.82
N ASN A 66 -30.02 9.18 -11.09
CA ASN A 66 -30.54 9.71 -12.34
C ASN A 66 -29.56 9.39 -13.49
N LYS A 67 -29.96 8.48 -14.39
CA LYS A 67 -29.17 8.05 -15.56
C LYS A 67 -29.63 8.70 -16.87
N ASP A 68 -30.52 9.68 -16.81
CA ASP A 68 -31.00 10.39 -18.01
C ASP A 68 -29.86 11.21 -18.62
N PRO A 69 -29.50 10.98 -19.90
CA PRO A 69 -28.49 11.77 -20.56
C PRO A 69 -29.01 13.18 -20.84
N THR A 70 -28.32 14.21 -20.34
CA THR A 70 -28.58 15.61 -20.73
C THR A 70 -28.05 15.85 -22.14
N ALA A 71 -28.85 15.53 -23.16
CA ALA A 71 -28.56 15.90 -24.53
C ALA A 71 -28.87 17.39 -24.72
N HIS A 72 -27.84 18.20 -24.98
CA HIS A 72 -28.07 19.58 -25.41
C HIS A 72 -28.70 19.53 -26.81
N SER A 73 -29.88 20.12 -26.97
CA SER A 73 -30.51 20.26 -28.30
C SER A 73 -29.59 21.09 -29.19
N PHE A 74 -29.24 20.58 -30.38
CA PHE A 74 -28.38 21.24 -31.37
C PHE A 74 -29.13 22.30 -32.21
N LEU A 75 -30.21 22.88 -31.68
CA LEU A 75 -30.97 23.96 -32.32
C LEU A 75 -30.49 25.33 -31.84
#